data_AF-A0A9W9D930-F1
#
_entry.id   AF-A0A9W9D930-F1
#
_cell.length_a   1.000
_cell.length_b   1.000
_cell.length_c   1.000
_cell.angle_alpha   90.00
_cell.angle_beta   90.00
_cell.angle_gamma   90.00
#
_symmetry.space_group_name_H-M   'P 1'
#
loop_
_entity.id
_entity.type
_entity.pdbx_description
1 polymer ?
#
loop_
_entity_poly.entity_id
_entity_poly.type
_entity_poly.pdbx_seq_one_letter_code
_entity_poly.pdbx_strand_id
1 'polypeptide(L)'
;MRALLVTSALLAQVVVSKVLPFEPPLNFTSPDSFEISAAARRSLVARQNTLPPEDDPKWEEDPYDKMWKDALCRGERLLNAMTLKELDAAWILGWPYLQSPLDGNLQAELKTWGWLDTDDHRKNADYFCNFDDEMSNMCTSLGIDGRSAEMGGPNHCFYIEHKNGPTVKRNQDGSLRGEAGQKYDAEGKEYRACNVLTTSWVTGAHSLFGINRQDGIVYFIHRRSPDKGAEILWELPEDTKADPVALPKLRSSSDLAFGLWNRITAPNDQKIEIFMSVNIVNEDAEEIIKRALEMVEADKVQSWPGTDFDTTSDGGKALLGCYL
;
A
#
# COMPACT_ATOMS: atom_id res chain seq x y z
N MET A 1 17.53 -5.16 6.11
CA MET A 1 16.13 -5.49 6.44
C MET A 1 15.81 -6.78 5.71
N ARG A 2 15.61 -7.89 6.42
CA ARG A 2 15.19 -9.17 5.83
C ARG A 2 13.68 -9.05 5.56
N ALA A 3 13.23 -9.19 4.31
CA ALA A 3 11.84 -9.60 4.10
C ALA A 3 11.88 -11.10 4.29
N LEU A 4 11.16 -11.57 5.29
CA LEU A 4 10.56 -12.86 5.11
C LEU A 4 9.07 -12.71 5.01
N LEU A 5 8.53 -13.51 4.10
CA LEU A 5 7.36 -14.30 4.41
C LEU A 5 7.71 -15.16 5.62
N VAL A 6 7.40 -14.63 6.81
CA VAL A 6 7.68 -15.16 8.17
C VAL A 6 9.17 -15.35 8.49
N THR A 7 9.76 -14.39 9.23
CA THR A 7 11.11 -14.54 9.82
C THR A 7 11.12 -14.69 11.32
N SER A 8 12.06 -15.53 11.75
CA SER A 8 12.82 -15.44 12.99
C SER A 8 13.88 -14.32 13.01
N ALA A 9 13.98 -13.52 14.09
CA ALA A 9 15.18 -13.50 14.96
C ALA A 9 15.22 -12.32 15.94
N LEU A 10 15.38 -12.66 17.21
CA LEU A 10 15.96 -11.84 18.30
C LEU A 10 17.38 -11.33 17.94
N LEU A 11 17.80 -10.14 18.38
CA LEU A 11 18.34 -9.86 19.73
C LEU A 11 19.00 -8.45 19.84
N ALA A 12 18.55 -7.72 20.87
CA ALA A 12 19.09 -6.58 21.67
C ALA A 12 20.39 -5.80 21.30
N GLN A 13 20.34 -4.47 21.47
CA GLN A 13 20.91 -3.77 22.65
C GLN A 13 20.49 -2.28 22.78
N VAL A 14 20.57 -1.82 24.03
CA VAL A 14 19.99 -0.66 24.73
C VAL A 14 20.88 0.60 24.69
N VAL A 15 20.34 1.83 24.74
CA VAL A 15 20.68 2.95 25.68
C VAL A 15 19.63 4.10 25.63
N VAL A 16 18.81 4.19 26.69
CA VAL A 16 18.46 5.32 27.59
C VAL A 16 18.23 6.77 27.07
N SER A 17 16.95 7.18 27.18
CA SER A 17 16.35 8.44 27.72
C SER A 17 16.72 9.84 27.20
N LYS A 18 15.69 10.60 26.76
CA LYS A 18 14.96 11.61 27.56
C LYS A 18 13.90 12.33 26.71
N VAL A 19 12.67 12.41 27.23
CA VAL A 19 11.59 13.25 26.73
C VAL A 19 11.75 14.65 27.31
N LEU A 20 11.67 15.70 26.49
CA LEU A 20 11.09 17.00 26.85
C LEU A 20 10.49 17.69 25.60
N PRO A 21 9.47 18.54 25.77
CA PRO A 21 8.53 18.94 24.71
C PRO A 21 8.96 20.22 23.99
N PHE A 22 8.54 20.39 22.74
CA PHE A 22 8.55 21.71 22.09
C PHE A 22 7.48 21.80 20.99
N GLU A 23 6.54 22.72 21.17
CA GLU A 23 5.60 23.19 20.13
C GLU A 23 6.23 24.32 19.29
N PRO A 24 5.76 24.56 18.05
CA PRO A 24 6.52 25.21 16.98
C PRO A 24 6.43 26.74 17.03
N PRO A 25 7.32 27.43 16.29
CA PRO A 25 6.73 28.24 15.23
C PRO A 25 7.56 28.41 13.94
N LEU A 26 6.81 28.55 12.83
CA LEU A 26 6.99 29.47 11.69
C LEU A 26 7.95 29.17 10.53
N ASN A 27 7.35 29.31 9.33
CA ASN A 27 7.85 29.84 8.05
C ASN A 27 9.20 29.34 7.51
N PHE A 28 9.14 28.51 6.47
CA PHE A 28 10.22 28.38 5.49
C PHE A 28 9.90 29.16 4.21
N THR A 29 10.44 30.38 4.15
CA THR A 29 11.00 30.90 2.91
C THR A 29 12.25 30.09 2.56
N SER A 30 12.34 29.63 1.30
CA SER A 30 13.54 29.07 0.67
C SER A 30 14.81 29.88 1.02
N PRO A 31 15.95 29.22 1.30
CA PRO A 31 17.03 29.33 0.32
C PRO A 31 17.92 28.08 0.14
N ASP A 32 18.36 27.93 -1.11
CA ASP A 32 19.71 27.58 -1.56
C ASP A 32 20.30 26.17 -1.39
N SER A 33 20.24 25.47 -2.53
CA SER A 33 21.33 24.72 -3.18
C SER A 33 22.10 23.67 -2.37
N PHE A 34 21.69 22.42 -2.52
CA PHE A 34 22.62 21.29 -2.46
C PHE A 34 23.25 21.08 -3.85
N GLU A 35 24.54 21.41 -3.99
CA GLU A 35 25.28 21.19 -5.24
C GLU A 35 25.53 19.69 -5.48
N ILE A 36 24.79 19.12 -6.42
CA ILE A 36 25.21 17.88 -7.11
C ILE A 36 26.51 18.20 -7.87
N SER A 37 27.57 17.42 -7.64
CA SER A 37 28.87 17.66 -8.28
C SER A 37 28.74 17.77 -9.81
N ALA A 38 29.49 18.70 -10.41
CA ALA A 38 29.47 18.92 -11.86
C ALA A 38 29.81 17.65 -12.67
N ALA A 39 30.55 16.70 -12.07
CA ALA A 39 30.82 15.38 -12.65
C ALA A 39 29.58 14.49 -12.73
N ALA A 40 28.74 14.48 -11.68
CA ALA A 40 27.47 13.76 -11.68
C ALA A 40 26.47 14.37 -12.68
N ARG A 41 26.42 15.70 -12.80
CA ARG A 41 25.63 16.36 -13.86
C ARG A 41 26.11 16.01 -15.26
N ARG A 42 27.42 15.99 -15.51
CA ARG A 42 27.98 15.61 -16.83
C ARG A 42 27.73 14.15 -17.18
N SER A 43 27.78 13.23 -16.21
CA SER A 43 27.49 11.80 -16.45
C SER A 43 26.02 11.53 -16.76
N LEU A 44 25.09 12.28 -16.16
CA LEU A 44 23.66 12.15 -16.42
C LEU A 44 23.26 12.78 -17.76
N VAL A 45 23.80 13.95 -18.09
CA VAL A 45 23.53 14.64 -19.36
C VAL A 45 24.20 13.92 -20.55
N ALA A 46 25.37 13.30 -20.36
CA ALA A 46 26.02 12.52 -21.42
C ALA A 46 25.25 11.23 -21.79
N ARG A 47 24.44 10.66 -20.87
CA ARG A 47 23.55 9.53 -21.17
C ARG A 47 22.24 9.95 -21.84
N GLN A 48 21.83 11.21 -21.74
CA GLN A 48 20.58 11.71 -22.34
C GLN A 48 20.74 12.21 -23.79
N ASN A 49 21.96 12.49 -24.26
CA ASN A 49 22.20 13.13 -25.57
C ASN A 49 22.87 12.23 -26.62
N THR A 50 23.04 10.93 -26.37
CA THR A 50 23.35 10.00 -27.46
C THR A 50 22.05 9.58 -28.11
N LEU A 51 21.76 10.13 -29.28
CA LEU A 51 20.74 9.57 -30.16
C LEU A 51 21.08 8.09 -30.40
N PRO A 52 20.14 7.16 -30.20
CA PRO A 52 20.38 5.76 -30.52
C PRO A 52 20.70 5.62 -32.02
N PRO A 53 21.57 4.67 -32.42
CA PRO A 53 21.78 4.37 -33.83
C PRO A 53 20.45 4.11 -34.53
N GLU A 54 20.23 4.74 -35.67
CA GLU A 54 18.93 4.83 -36.35
C GLU A 54 18.43 3.52 -37.00
N ASP A 55 19.11 2.39 -36.74
CA ASP A 55 18.84 1.08 -37.35
C ASP A 55 19.01 -0.09 -36.36
N ASP A 56 18.72 0.11 -35.08
CA ASP A 56 18.55 -1.04 -34.17
C ASP A 56 17.10 -1.56 -34.31
N PRO A 57 16.87 -2.84 -34.68
CA PRO A 57 15.53 -3.39 -34.68
C PRO A 57 14.94 -3.17 -33.28
N LYS A 58 13.77 -2.51 -33.22
CA LYS A 58 12.95 -2.45 -32.01
C LYS A 58 12.58 -3.89 -31.64
N TRP A 59 13.46 -4.56 -30.91
CA TRP A 59 13.09 -5.74 -30.17
C TRP A 59 12.12 -5.23 -29.10
N GLU A 60 10.82 -5.46 -29.32
CA GLU A 60 9.85 -5.32 -28.25
C GLU A 60 10.34 -6.20 -27.10
N GLU A 61 10.70 -5.55 -25.99
CA GLU A 61 11.06 -6.25 -24.77
C GLU A 61 9.89 -7.14 -24.38
N ASP A 62 10.16 -8.41 -24.10
CA ASP A 62 9.14 -9.36 -23.67
C ASP A 62 8.38 -8.73 -22.48
N PRO A 63 7.04 -8.58 -22.55
CA PRO A 63 6.26 -7.97 -21.50
C PRO A 63 6.48 -8.62 -20.12
N TYR A 64 6.75 -9.94 -20.08
CA TYR A 64 7.05 -10.65 -18.84
C TYR A 64 8.43 -10.28 -18.27
N ASP A 65 9.43 -10.08 -19.13
CA ASP A 65 10.75 -9.59 -18.71
C ASP A 65 10.70 -8.15 -18.22
N LYS A 66 9.93 -7.30 -18.90
CA LYS A 66 9.73 -5.92 -18.47
C LYS A 66 9.05 -5.87 -17.10
N MET A 67 7.98 -6.63 -16.91
CA MET A 67 7.26 -6.73 -15.64
C MET A 67 8.16 -7.18 -14.50
N TRP A 68 8.96 -8.24 -14.72
CA TRP A 68 9.94 -8.71 -13.74
C TRP A 68 10.97 -7.63 -13.38
N LYS A 69 11.57 -6.98 -14.38
CA LYS A 69 12.56 -5.90 -14.17
C LYS A 69 11.96 -4.71 -13.42
N ASP A 70 10.73 -4.34 -13.74
CA ASP A 70 10.02 -3.26 -13.06
C ASP A 70 9.78 -3.61 -11.59
N ALA A 71 9.35 -4.84 -11.29
CA ALA A 71 9.18 -5.32 -9.91
C ALA A 71 10.51 -5.37 -9.15
N LEU A 72 11.56 -5.92 -9.77
CA LEU A 72 12.91 -5.95 -9.21
C LEU A 72 13.40 -4.52 -8.86
N CYS A 73 13.27 -3.58 -9.79
CA CYS A 73 13.68 -2.19 -9.61
C CYS A 73 12.88 -1.51 -8.49
N ARG A 74 11.56 -1.77 -8.38
CA ARG A 74 10.75 -1.26 -7.26
C ARG A 74 11.22 -1.81 -5.92
N GLY A 75 11.52 -3.11 -5.85
CA GLY A 75 12.05 -3.75 -4.64
C GLY A 75 13.41 -3.20 -4.21
N GLU A 76 14.33 -3.01 -5.15
CA GLU A 76 15.63 -2.40 -4.88
C GLU A 76 15.51 -0.96 -4.38
N ARG A 77 14.62 -0.17 -5.00
CA ARG A 77 14.34 1.21 -4.55
C ARG A 77 13.78 1.21 -3.13
N LEU A 78 12.88 0.30 -2.78
CA LEU A 78 12.35 0.18 -1.43
C LEU A 78 13.45 -0.15 -0.42
N LEU A 79 14.25 -1.19 -0.68
CA LEU A 79 15.32 -1.60 0.23
C LEU A 79 16.38 -0.52 0.42
N ASN A 80 16.70 0.24 -0.64
CA ASN A 80 17.59 1.38 -0.52
C ASN A 80 16.95 2.49 0.33
N ALA A 81 15.70 2.86 0.05
CA ALA A 81 14.98 3.89 0.79
C ALA A 81 14.89 3.59 2.29
N MET A 82 14.75 2.32 2.67
CA MET A 82 14.77 1.87 4.07
C MET A 82 16.07 2.15 4.84
N THR A 83 17.17 2.45 4.14
CA THR A 83 18.46 2.79 4.76
C THR A 83 18.72 4.28 4.84
N LEU A 84 17.87 5.09 4.19
CA LEU A 84 18.07 6.52 4.03
C LEU A 84 17.27 7.31 5.06
N LYS A 85 17.61 8.61 5.15
CA LYS A 85 16.82 9.56 5.92
C LYS A 85 15.52 9.87 5.18
N GLU A 86 14.55 10.38 5.92
CA GLU A 86 13.18 10.55 5.44
C GLU A 86 13.07 11.30 4.10
N LEU A 87 13.74 12.45 3.98
CA LEU A 87 13.66 13.27 2.76
C LEU A 87 14.26 12.55 1.54
N ASP A 88 15.40 11.87 1.72
CA ASP A 88 16.10 11.15 0.65
C ASP A 88 15.31 9.90 0.22
N ALA A 89 14.72 9.20 1.18
CA ALA A 89 13.88 8.04 0.93
C ALA A 89 12.57 8.43 0.21
N ALA A 90 11.92 9.54 0.61
CA ALA A 90 10.74 10.07 -0.06
C ALA A 90 11.06 10.43 -1.52
N TRP A 91 12.20 11.10 -1.73
CA TRP A 91 12.69 11.47 -3.05
C TRP A 91 12.94 10.25 -3.95
N ILE A 92 13.67 9.24 -3.45
CA ILE A 92 13.97 8.03 -4.23
C ILE A 92 12.72 7.23 -4.54
N LEU A 93 11.73 7.19 -3.66
CA LEU A 93 10.47 6.49 -3.91
C LEU A 93 9.51 7.31 -4.78
N GLY A 94 9.74 8.62 -4.91
CA GLY A 94 8.81 9.54 -5.56
C GLY A 94 7.51 9.70 -4.76
N TRP A 95 7.57 9.49 -3.44
CA TRP A 95 6.41 9.60 -2.57
C TRP A 95 6.28 11.03 -2.03
N PRO A 96 5.05 11.55 -1.93
CA PRO A 96 4.83 12.90 -1.40
C PRO A 96 5.19 13.01 0.09
N TYR A 97 5.18 11.88 0.82
CA TYR A 97 5.52 11.76 2.22
C TYR A 97 5.94 10.31 2.54
N LEU A 98 6.72 10.12 3.61
CA LEU A 98 6.97 8.79 4.18
C LEU A 98 6.19 8.56 5.47
N GLN A 99 6.02 9.61 6.26
CA GLN A 99 5.09 9.61 7.39
C GLN A 99 3.74 10.14 6.88
N SER A 100 2.70 9.36 7.09
CA SER A 100 1.36 9.79 6.71
C SER A 100 1.01 11.09 7.43
N PRO A 101 0.46 12.11 6.73
CA PRO A 101 -0.10 13.28 7.40
C PRO A 101 -1.40 12.95 8.13
N LEU A 102 -1.93 11.73 7.94
CA LEU A 102 -3.14 11.22 8.57
C LEU A 102 -2.76 10.28 9.71
N ASP A 103 -3.35 10.46 10.89
CA ASP A 103 -3.02 9.70 12.09
C ASP A 103 -4.29 9.35 12.89
N GLY A 104 -4.16 8.43 13.85
CA GLY A 104 -5.26 7.95 14.68
C GLY A 104 -6.09 6.86 14.00
N ASN A 105 -7.39 6.83 14.29
CA ASN A 105 -8.29 5.74 13.88
C ASN A 105 -8.96 5.96 12.49
N LEU A 106 -8.70 7.11 11.89
CA LEU A 106 -9.14 7.55 10.56
C LEU A 106 -10.66 7.50 10.28
N GLN A 107 -11.53 7.42 11.29
CA GLN A 107 -12.98 7.34 11.06
C GLN A 107 -13.53 8.62 10.40
N ALA A 108 -13.10 9.78 10.87
CA ALA A 108 -13.53 11.06 10.32
C ALA A 108 -12.96 11.28 8.91
N GLU A 109 -11.73 10.85 8.69
CA GLU A 109 -11.00 10.96 7.43
C GLU A 109 -11.63 10.05 6.37
N LEU A 110 -11.92 8.78 6.68
CA LEU A 110 -12.63 7.87 5.78
C LEU A 110 -13.98 8.46 5.35
N LYS A 111 -14.76 8.96 6.30
CA LYS A 111 -16.02 9.64 6.02
C LYS A 111 -15.81 10.85 5.11
N THR A 112 -14.83 11.70 5.41
CA THR A 112 -14.52 12.90 4.61
C THR A 112 -14.15 12.54 3.18
N TRP A 113 -13.37 11.47 3.00
CA TRP A 113 -12.87 11.00 1.72
C TRP A 113 -13.79 9.98 1.03
N GLY A 114 -15.08 9.96 1.33
CA GLY A 114 -16.06 9.18 0.56
C GLY A 114 -16.04 7.66 0.78
N TRP A 115 -15.29 7.17 1.76
CA TRP A 115 -15.25 5.74 2.10
C TRP A 115 -16.49 5.32 2.90
N LEU A 116 -17.04 4.16 2.55
CA LEU A 116 -18.05 3.44 3.31
C LEU A 116 -17.37 2.49 4.28
N ASP A 117 -17.63 2.73 5.56
CA ASP A 117 -17.06 2.02 6.70
C ASP A 117 -18.16 1.91 7.75
N THR A 118 -18.79 0.74 7.83
CA THR A 118 -19.98 0.52 8.67
C THR A 118 -19.84 -0.75 9.49
N ASP A 119 -20.54 -0.81 10.61
CA ASP A 119 -20.57 -2.01 11.44
C ASP A 119 -21.16 -3.22 10.69
N ASP A 120 -22.11 -3.00 9.77
CA ASP A 120 -22.70 -4.08 8.97
C ASP A 120 -21.69 -4.65 7.96
N HIS A 121 -20.93 -3.79 7.27
CA HIS A 121 -19.80 -4.25 6.44
C HIS A 121 -18.77 -5.01 7.26
N ARG A 122 -18.47 -4.53 8.47
CA ARG A 122 -17.53 -5.20 9.37
C ARG A 122 -18.01 -6.60 9.75
N LYS A 123 -19.27 -6.74 10.19
CA LYS A 123 -19.87 -8.03 10.55
C LYS A 123 -19.90 -8.99 9.36
N ASN A 124 -20.34 -8.52 8.20
CA ASN A 124 -20.39 -9.33 6.98
C ASN A 124 -18.99 -9.76 6.51
N ALA A 125 -17.94 -9.04 6.91
CA ALA A 125 -16.57 -9.35 6.59
C ALA A 125 -15.89 -10.30 7.60
N ASP A 126 -16.43 -10.49 8.81
CA ASP A 126 -15.72 -11.13 9.92
C ASP A 126 -15.27 -12.57 9.59
N TYR A 127 -16.13 -13.31 8.88
CA TYR A 127 -15.84 -14.65 8.38
C TYR A 127 -14.53 -14.75 7.57
N PHE A 128 -14.18 -13.72 6.79
CA PHE A 128 -12.95 -13.74 5.98
C PHE A 128 -11.66 -13.63 6.81
N CYS A 129 -11.79 -13.30 8.09
CA CYS A 129 -10.69 -13.25 9.04
C CYS A 129 -10.67 -14.45 10.00
N ASN A 130 -11.45 -15.50 9.70
CA ASN A 130 -11.30 -16.79 10.36
C ASN A 130 -10.31 -17.66 9.58
N PHE A 131 -9.12 -17.82 10.14
CA PHE A 131 -8.00 -18.57 9.58
C PHE A 131 -7.83 -19.96 10.22
N ASP A 132 -8.72 -20.33 11.15
CA ASP A 132 -8.65 -21.58 11.93
C ASP A 132 -8.89 -22.84 11.10
N ASP A 133 -9.37 -22.70 9.86
CA ASP A 133 -9.52 -23.80 8.91
C ASP A 133 -8.34 -23.83 7.92
N GLU A 134 -8.37 -22.95 6.91
CA GLU A 134 -7.47 -22.98 5.74
C GLU A 134 -6.00 -22.70 6.09
N MET A 135 -5.73 -21.96 7.17
CA MET A 135 -4.38 -21.57 7.59
C MET A 135 -4.03 -22.06 9.00
N SER A 136 -4.77 -23.04 9.53
CA SER A 136 -4.59 -23.64 10.86
C SER A 136 -3.14 -24.05 11.17
N ASN A 137 -2.47 -24.68 10.20
CA ASN A 137 -1.07 -25.10 10.34
C ASN A 137 -0.12 -23.91 10.54
N MET A 138 -0.37 -22.81 9.82
CA MET A 138 0.39 -21.57 9.98
C MET A 138 0.13 -20.97 11.37
N CYS A 139 -1.14 -20.80 11.74
CA CYS A 139 -1.51 -20.23 13.03
C CYS A 139 -0.90 -21.01 14.19
N THR A 140 -0.99 -22.34 14.15
CA THR A 140 -0.39 -23.23 15.15
C THR A 140 1.13 -23.09 15.21
N SER A 141 1.81 -23.04 14.06
CA SER A 141 3.27 -22.92 13.99
C SER A 141 3.79 -21.58 14.52
N LEU A 142 3.03 -20.51 14.30
CA LEU A 142 3.33 -19.17 14.80
C LEU A 142 2.88 -18.97 16.25
N GLY A 143 2.11 -19.90 16.82
CA GLY A 143 1.55 -19.78 18.17
C GLY A 143 0.47 -18.70 18.29
N ILE A 144 -0.25 -18.41 17.20
CA ILE A 144 -1.30 -17.38 17.14
C ILE A 144 -2.69 -18.00 17.03
N ASP A 145 -3.71 -17.26 17.46
CA ASP A 145 -5.10 -17.69 17.34
C ASP A 145 -5.68 -17.28 15.97
N GLY A 146 -6.06 -18.28 15.17
CA GLY A 146 -6.59 -18.08 13.83
C GLY A 146 -8.03 -17.59 13.79
N ARG A 147 -8.77 -17.63 14.90
CA ARG A 147 -10.20 -17.33 14.91
C ARG A 147 -10.49 -15.83 14.74
N SER A 148 -11.63 -15.52 14.13
CA SER A 148 -12.12 -14.16 13.99
C SER A 148 -12.66 -13.60 15.31
N ALA A 149 -12.87 -12.29 15.37
CA ALA A 149 -13.39 -11.61 16.55
C ALA A 149 -14.80 -12.07 16.93
N GLU A 150 -15.68 -12.37 15.96
CA GLU A 150 -17.02 -12.92 16.23
C GLU A 150 -16.97 -14.31 16.86
N MET A 151 -15.92 -15.09 16.57
CA MET A 151 -15.65 -16.40 17.15
C MET A 151 -14.83 -16.34 18.45
N GLY A 152 -14.58 -15.13 18.97
CA GLY A 152 -13.82 -14.91 20.19
C GLY A 152 -12.30 -15.02 20.03
N GLY A 153 -11.79 -14.94 18.81
CA GLY A 153 -10.37 -14.81 18.50
C GLY A 153 -9.92 -13.34 18.34
N PRO A 154 -8.63 -13.10 18.05
CA PRO A 154 -8.04 -11.76 17.98
C PRO A 154 -8.13 -11.11 16.60
N ASN A 155 -8.58 -11.84 15.56
CA ASN A 155 -8.58 -11.33 14.18
C ASN A 155 -9.85 -10.50 13.92
N HIS A 156 -9.70 -9.18 13.91
CA HIS A 156 -10.79 -8.26 13.58
C HIS A 156 -10.79 -7.94 12.08
N CYS A 157 -11.88 -8.25 11.39
CA CYS A 157 -12.00 -7.96 9.97
C CYS A 157 -12.61 -6.59 9.71
N PHE A 158 -12.11 -5.90 8.68
CA PHE A 158 -12.67 -4.65 8.19
C PHE A 158 -12.82 -4.71 6.68
N TYR A 159 -14.00 -4.34 6.20
CA TYR A 159 -14.25 -4.12 4.79
C TYR A 159 -14.69 -2.68 4.55
N ILE A 160 -13.85 -1.95 3.84
CA ILE A 160 -14.12 -0.56 3.46
C ILE A 160 -14.15 -0.43 1.95
N GLU A 161 -15.04 0.41 1.46
CA GLU A 161 -15.22 0.64 0.03
C GLU A 161 -15.24 2.14 -0.28
N HIS A 162 -14.54 2.55 -1.32
CA HIS A 162 -14.58 3.92 -1.83
C HIS A 162 -15.72 4.07 -2.83
N LYS A 163 -16.94 3.88 -2.30
CA LYS A 163 -18.25 4.12 -2.92
C LYS A 163 -19.33 4.07 -1.83
N ASN A 164 -20.53 4.58 -2.12
CA ASN A 164 -21.69 4.51 -1.22
C ASN A 164 -21.47 5.14 0.19
N GLY A 165 -20.36 5.84 0.40
CA GLY A 165 -20.01 6.45 1.67
C GLY A 165 -21.00 7.54 2.12
N PRO A 166 -21.00 7.89 3.41
CA PRO A 166 -21.95 8.83 3.99
C PRO A 166 -21.88 10.26 3.42
N THR A 167 -20.75 10.65 2.82
CA THR A 167 -20.55 11.97 2.18
C THR A 167 -20.81 11.95 0.67
N VAL A 168 -21.12 10.79 0.09
CA VAL A 168 -21.51 10.68 -1.32
C VAL A 168 -22.81 11.43 -1.55
N LYS A 169 -22.80 12.33 -2.54
CA LYS A 169 -23.92 13.16 -2.95
C LYS A 169 -25.09 12.28 -3.42
N ARG A 170 -26.25 12.54 -2.86
CA ARG A 170 -27.52 11.87 -3.19
C ARG A 170 -28.33 12.70 -4.18
N ASN A 171 -29.23 12.04 -4.90
CA ASN A 171 -30.25 12.68 -5.70
C ASN A 171 -31.28 13.39 -4.81
N GLN A 172 -32.17 14.19 -5.42
CA GLN A 172 -33.19 14.96 -4.67
C GLN A 172 -34.16 14.07 -3.88
N ASP A 173 -34.37 12.83 -4.32
CA ASP A 173 -35.19 11.82 -3.65
C ASP A 173 -34.43 11.04 -2.56
N GLY A 174 -33.17 11.39 -2.29
CA GLY A 174 -32.31 10.70 -1.32
C GLY A 174 -31.63 9.43 -1.85
N SER A 175 -31.92 9.02 -3.08
CA SER A 175 -31.27 7.85 -3.71
C SER A 175 -29.80 8.12 -4.03
N LEU A 176 -28.99 7.06 -4.05
CA LEU A 176 -27.62 7.12 -4.57
C LEU A 176 -27.64 7.05 -6.09
N ARG A 177 -26.69 7.72 -6.73
CA ARG A 177 -26.40 7.52 -8.14
C ARG A 177 -25.74 6.16 -8.35
N GLY A 178 -25.81 5.63 -9.58
CA GLY A 178 -24.97 4.51 -9.99
C GLY A 178 -23.49 4.82 -9.73
N GLU A 179 -22.69 3.79 -9.46
CA GLU A 179 -21.33 3.92 -8.92
C GLU A 179 -20.46 4.91 -9.73
N ALA A 180 -20.44 4.79 -11.06
CA ALA A 180 -19.69 5.68 -11.94
C ALA A 180 -20.12 7.17 -11.85
N GLY A 181 -21.34 7.45 -11.40
CA GLY A 181 -21.87 8.81 -11.22
C GLY A 181 -21.75 9.37 -9.80
N GLN A 182 -21.22 8.60 -8.85
CA GLN A 182 -21.11 9.00 -7.45
C GLN A 182 -19.95 9.97 -7.22
N LYS A 183 -20.21 10.93 -6.36
CA LYS A 183 -19.42 12.14 -6.17
C LYS A 183 -19.45 12.58 -4.72
N TYR A 184 -18.38 13.15 -4.20
CA TYR A 184 -18.31 13.69 -2.84
C TYR A 184 -17.48 14.97 -2.79
N ASP A 185 -17.64 15.75 -1.71
CA ASP A 185 -16.85 16.95 -1.44
C ASP A 185 -15.90 16.66 -0.27
N ALA A 186 -14.63 17.02 -0.43
CA ALA A 186 -13.60 16.92 0.61
C ALA A 186 -12.79 18.21 0.71
N GLU A 187 -12.35 18.56 1.92
CA GLU A 187 -11.48 19.71 2.24
C GLU A 187 -12.04 21.11 1.92
N GLY A 188 -13.35 21.26 1.69
CA GLY A 188 -13.99 22.59 1.57
C GLY A 188 -13.39 23.52 0.51
N LYS A 189 -12.68 22.98 -0.49
CA LYS A 189 -11.94 23.81 -1.44
C LYS A 189 -12.87 24.45 -2.47
N GLU A 190 -13.15 25.73 -2.26
CA GLU A 190 -13.51 26.69 -3.31
C GLU A 190 -12.26 26.94 -4.19
N TYR A 191 -12.17 26.31 -5.37
CA TYR A 191 -11.32 26.85 -6.44
C TYR A 191 -12.21 27.64 -7.39
N ARG A 192 -12.16 28.96 -7.28
CA ARG A 192 -12.85 29.85 -8.22
C ARG A 192 -12.29 29.64 -9.62
N ALA A 193 -13.14 29.11 -10.49
CA ALA A 193 -13.22 29.35 -11.93
C ALA A 193 -11.87 29.45 -12.67
N CYS A 194 -11.25 28.30 -12.89
CA CYS A 194 -10.67 27.91 -14.19
C CYS A 194 -10.23 26.43 -14.10
N ASN A 195 -11.05 25.52 -14.63
CA ASN A 195 -10.73 24.12 -14.93
C ASN A 195 -10.16 23.21 -13.83
N VAL A 196 -10.73 23.24 -12.61
CA VAL A 196 -10.47 22.19 -11.60
C VAL A 196 -11.80 21.76 -10.99
N LEU A 197 -12.16 20.47 -11.17
CA LEU A 197 -13.40 19.89 -10.65
C LEU A 197 -13.38 19.88 -9.12
N THR A 198 -14.24 20.68 -8.49
CA THR A 198 -14.52 20.73 -7.03
C THR A 198 -15.26 19.50 -6.52
N THR A 199 -15.23 18.39 -7.26
CA THR A 199 -15.97 17.19 -6.92
C THR A 199 -15.13 15.99 -7.25
N SER A 200 -14.71 15.27 -6.21
CA SER A 200 -14.01 14.01 -6.34
C SER A 200 -15.02 12.93 -6.73
N TRP A 201 -14.59 12.04 -7.61
CA TRP A 201 -15.35 10.87 -8.00
C TRP A 201 -14.99 9.73 -7.07
N VAL A 202 -15.98 8.90 -6.77
CA VAL A 202 -15.67 7.61 -6.16
C VAL A 202 -14.84 6.79 -7.15
N THR A 203 -14.00 5.90 -6.64
CA THR A 203 -13.09 5.10 -7.46
C THR A 203 -13.52 3.64 -7.52
N GLY A 204 -14.48 3.21 -6.69
CA GLY A 204 -14.82 1.78 -6.59
C GLY A 204 -13.66 0.93 -6.05
N ALA A 205 -12.68 1.56 -5.39
CA ALA A 205 -11.67 0.86 -4.60
C ALA A 205 -12.31 0.17 -3.40
N HIS A 206 -11.68 -0.89 -2.93
CA HIS A 206 -12.11 -1.60 -1.74
C HIS A 206 -10.91 -2.21 -1.03
N SER A 207 -11.06 -2.44 0.25
CA SER A 207 -10.03 -3.06 1.08
C SER A 207 -10.67 -3.92 2.15
N LEU A 208 -10.31 -5.20 2.13
CA LEU A 208 -10.62 -6.20 3.14
C LEU A 208 -9.34 -6.51 3.90
N PHE A 209 -9.28 -6.07 5.17
CA PHE A 209 -8.15 -6.30 6.06
C PHE A 209 -8.55 -7.12 7.27
N GLY A 210 -7.65 -8.00 7.70
CA GLY A 210 -7.67 -8.56 9.03
C GLY A 210 -6.65 -7.84 9.91
N ILE A 211 -7.04 -7.50 11.13
CA ILE A 211 -6.17 -6.86 12.10
C ILE A 211 -6.11 -7.73 13.34
N ASN A 212 -4.93 -8.29 13.62
CA ASN A 212 -4.63 -8.96 14.86
C ASN A 212 -3.72 -8.07 15.70
N ARG A 213 -4.34 -7.24 16.53
CA ARG A 213 -3.61 -6.31 17.40
C ARG A 213 -2.85 -7.04 18.51
N GLN A 214 -3.32 -8.23 18.90
CA GLN A 214 -2.72 -9.02 19.97
C GLN A 214 -1.35 -9.57 19.56
N ASP A 215 -1.26 -10.14 18.36
CA ASP A 215 -0.09 -10.86 17.87
C ASP A 215 0.74 -10.04 16.87
N GLY A 216 0.41 -8.78 16.63
CA GLY A 216 1.24 -7.91 15.79
C GLY A 216 1.01 -8.04 14.29
N ILE A 217 -0.16 -8.51 13.82
CA ILE A 217 -0.34 -8.95 12.43
C ILE A 217 -1.39 -8.11 11.69
N VAL A 218 -1.04 -7.72 10.46
CA VAL A 218 -1.97 -7.12 9.50
C VAL A 218 -2.10 -8.04 8.29
N TYR A 219 -3.32 -8.48 8.03
CA TYR A 219 -3.69 -9.32 6.89
C TYR A 219 -4.28 -8.45 5.78
N PHE A 220 -3.66 -8.46 4.61
CA PHE A 220 -4.16 -7.90 3.38
C PHE A 220 -4.86 -9.01 2.58
N ILE A 221 -6.18 -9.13 2.71
CA ILE A 221 -6.94 -10.27 2.18
C ILE A 221 -7.44 -10.00 0.76
N HIS A 222 -8.02 -8.82 0.53
CA HIS A 222 -8.49 -8.44 -0.80
C HIS A 222 -8.49 -6.93 -0.95
N ARG A 223 -7.89 -6.42 -2.03
CA ARG A 223 -7.71 -4.98 -2.25
C ARG A 223 -7.84 -4.61 -3.70
N ARG A 224 -8.39 -3.44 -3.92
CA ARG A 224 -8.21 -2.67 -5.16
C ARG A 224 -7.83 -1.26 -4.78
N SER A 225 -6.69 -0.78 -5.30
CA SER A 225 -6.25 0.60 -5.05
C SER A 225 -7.20 1.61 -5.70
N PRO A 226 -7.29 2.84 -5.16
CA PRO A 226 -8.03 3.93 -5.80
C PRO A 226 -7.60 4.21 -7.23
N ASP A 227 -6.30 4.10 -7.54
CA ASP A 227 -5.77 4.24 -8.90
C ASP A 227 -6.39 3.20 -9.84
N LYS A 228 -6.31 1.91 -9.49
CA LYS A 228 -6.83 0.83 -10.35
C LYS A 228 -8.36 0.84 -10.40
N GLY A 229 -9.02 1.17 -9.29
CA GLY A 229 -10.46 1.36 -9.25
C GLY A 229 -10.92 2.46 -10.20
N ALA A 230 -10.25 3.61 -10.17
CA ALA A 230 -10.55 4.74 -11.04
C ALA A 230 -10.36 4.39 -12.52
N GLU A 231 -9.26 3.72 -12.89
CA GLU A 231 -9.03 3.25 -14.27
C GLU A 231 -10.22 2.45 -14.80
N ILE A 232 -10.73 1.50 -14.00
CA ILE A 232 -11.84 0.61 -14.37
C ILE A 232 -13.17 1.36 -14.36
N LEU A 233 -13.48 2.06 -13.26
CA LEU A 233 -14.79 2.66 -13.04
C LEU A 233 -15.02 3.89 -13.93
N TRP A 234 -13.96 4.62 -14.27
CA TRP A 234 -14.03 5.81 -15.12
C TRP A 234 -13.79 5.48 -16.60
N GLU A 235 -13.65 4.20 -16.93
CA GLU A 235 -13.44 3.71 -18.30
C GLU A 235 -12.27 4.43 -18.99
N LEU A 236 -11.15 4.60 -18.26
CA LEU A 236 -9.97 5.23 -18.83
C LEU A 236 -9.40 4.36 -19.95
N PRO A 237 -8.86 4.95 -21.04
CA PRO A 237 -8.20 4.18 -22.07
C PRO A 237 -7.07 3.32 -21.50
N GLU A 238 -6.80 2.19 -22.17
CA GLU A 238 -5.63 1.37 -21.89
C GLU A 238 -4.35 2.24 -21.87
N ASP A 239 -3.44 1.97 -20.95
CA ASP A 239 -2.24 2.78 -20.64
C ASP A 239 -2.46 4.18 -20.05
N THR A 240 -3.71 4.60 -19.81
CA THR A 240 -3.99 5.87 -19.13
C THR A 240 -4.14 5.69 -17.63
N LYS A 241 -3.34 6.42 -16.85
CA LYS A 241 -3.45 6.48 -15.39
C LYS A 241 -4.44 7.55 -14.95
N ALA A 242 -5.17 7.28 -13.87
CA ALA A 242 -6.00 8.28 -13.22
C ALA A 242 -5.14 9.47 -12.76
N ASP A 243 -5.64 10.70 -12.96
CA ASP A 243 -4.95 11.90 -12.49
C ASP A 243 -4.84 11.86 -10.94
N PRO A 244 -3.61 11.92 -10.37
CA PRO A 244 -3.41 11.90 -8.93
C PRO A 244 -4.18 12.97 -8.15
N VAL A 245 -4.54 14.09 -8.79
CA VAL A 245 -5.33 15.19 -8.21
C VAL A 245 -6.81 14.82 -8.13
N ALA A 246 -7.30 13.94 -9.00
CA ALA A 246 -8.68 13.48 -9.00
C ALA A 246 -8.94 12.36 -7.97
N LEU A 247 -7.88 11.69 -7.51
CA LEU A 247 -7.95 10.59 -6.54
C LEU A 247 -8.08 11.11 -5.09
N PRO A 248 -8.71 10.34 -4.18
CA PRO A 248 -8.73 10.68 -2.75
C PRO A 248 -7.31 10.84 -2.20
N LYS A 249 -7.11 11.73 -1.22
CA LYS A 249 -5.82 11.81 -0.52
C LYS A 249 -5.60 10.61 0.41
N LEU A 250 -6.66 10.17 1.09
CA LEU A 250 -6.67 8.91 1.83
C LEU A 250 -6.86 7.76 0.84
N ARG A 251 -5.75 7.34 0.22
CA ARG A 251 -5.71 6.30 -0.82
C ARG A 251 -4.67 5.21 -0.59
N SER A 252 -3.66 5.48 0.24
CA SER A 252 -2.63 4.49 0.51
C SER A 252 -3.20 3.32 1.32
N SER A 253 -2.90 2.09 0.90
CA SER A 253 -3.27 0.90 1.68
C SER A 253 -2.62 0.90 3.06
N SER A 254 -1.43 1.49 3.23
CA SER A 254 -0.76 1.61 4.52
C SER A 254 -1.52 2.52 5.48
N ASP A 255 -2.01 3.66 5.00
CA ASP A 255 -2.79 4.61 5.81
C ASP A 255 -4.10 3.95 6.26
N LEU A 256 -4.80 3.31 5.33
CA LEU A 256 -6.03 2.59 5.62
C LEU A 256 -5.80 1.50 6.67
N ALA A 257 -4.78 0.66 6.49
CA ALA A 257 -4.45 -0.40 7.43
C ALA A 257 -4.05 0.15 8.81
N PHE A 258 -3.26 1.23 8.85
CA PHE A 258 -2.83 1.87 10.09
C PHE A 258 -4.00 2.53 10.84
N GLY A 259 -4.92 3.19 10.13
CA GLY A 259 -6.15 3.71 10.72
C GLY A 259 -6.99 2.61 11.36
N LEU A 260 -7.12 1.47 10.68
CA LEU A 260 -7.86 0.31 11.19
C LEU A 260 -7.13 -0.36 12.37
N TRP A 261 -5.80 -0.44 12.33
CA TRP A 261 -4.95 -0.88 13.42
C TRP A 261 -5.20 -0.10 14.71
N ASN A 262 -5.38 1.22 14.62
CA ASN A 262 -5.63 2.09 15.78
C ASN A 262 -7.07 2.03 16.32
N ARG A 263 -7.97 1.23 15.73
CA ARG A 263 -9.34 1.03 16.24
C ARG A 263 -9.46 -0.07 17.27
N ILE A 264 -8.50 -0.97 17.30
CA ILE A 264 -8.53 -2.14 18.18
C ILE A 264 -7.60 -1.88 19.34
N THR A 265 -8.15 -2.01 20.55
CA THR A 265 -7.34 -1.97 21.77
C THR A 265 -6.51 -3.24 21.85
N ALA A 266 -5.19 -3.10 22.01
CA ALA A 266 -4.35 -4.21 22.42
C ALA A 266 -4.13 -4.19 23.94
N PRO A 267 -3.88 -5.36 24.55
CA PRO A 267 -3.46 -5.44 25.96
C PRO A 267 -2.18 -4.65 26.25
N ASN A 268 -1.35 -4.41 25.24
CA ASN A 268 -0.04 -3.74 25.31
C ASN A 268 0.11 -2.71 24.17
N ASP A 269 1.19 -1.92 24.18
CA ASP A 269 1.64 -1.10 23.04
C ASP A 269 2.21 -1.96 21.88
N GLN A 270 1.47 -3.01 21.50
CA GLN A 270 1.88 -3.98 20.51
C GLN A 270 2.18 -3.26 19.19
N LYS A 271 3.28 -3.62 18.55
CA LYS A 271 3.67 -3.07 17.25
C LYS A 271 3.25 -4.03 16.15
N ILE A 272 3.16 -3.51 14.94
CA ILE A 272 3.02 -4.37 13.76
C ILE A 272 4.37 -5.04 13.55
N GLU A 273 4.35 -6.38 13.53
CA GLU A 273 5.52 -7.23 13.33
C GLU A 273 5.41 -8.00 12.02
N ILE A 274 4.19 -8.31 11.57
CA ILE A 274 3.95 -9.12 10.37
C ILE A 274 2.91 -8.48 9.48
N PHE A 275 3.23 -8.37 8.19
CA PHE A 275 2.28 -8.12 7.12
C PHE A 275 2.08 -9.40 6.33
N MET A 276 0.85 -9.85 6.16
CA MET A 276 0.50 -11.02 5.37
C MET A 276 -0.37 -10.62 4.19
N SER A 277 0.03 -10.95 2.97
CA SER A 277 -0.87 -10.88 1.81
C SER A 277 -1.49 -12.24 1.58
N VAL A 278 -2.81 -12.33 1.62
CA VAL A 278 -3.57 -13.58 1.48
C VAL A 278 -4.37 -13.51 0.17
N ASN A 279 -4.65 -14.65 -0.46
CA ASN A 279 -5.46 -14.75 -1.68
C ASN A 279 -4.98 -13.83 -2.81
N ILE A 280 -3.70 -13.95 -3.16
CA ILE A 280 -3.09 -13.22 -4.27
C ILE A 280 -3.68 -13.77 -5.57
N VAL A 281 -4.50 -12.97 -6.24
CA VAL A 281 -5.19 -13.31 -7.50
C VAL A 281 -4.77 -12.39 -8.66
N ASN A 282 -3.67 -11.64 -8.48
CA ASN A 282 -3.14 -10.76 -9.51
C ASN A 282 -2.25 -11.60 -10.45
N GLU A 283 -2.63 -11.70 -11.72
CA GLU A 283 -1.89 -12.45 -12.75
C GLU A 283 -0.42 -12.00 -12.84
N ASP A 284 -0.16 -10.69 -12.77
CA ASP A 284 1.21 -10.16 -12.77
C ASP A 284 2.02 -10.67 -11.57
N ALA A 285 1.38 -10.77 -10.40
CA ALA A 285 2.02 -11.27 -9.18
C ALA A 285 2.27 -12.77 -9.26
N GLU A 286 1.35 -13.54 -9.85
CA GLU A 286 1.55 -14.97 -10.06
C GLU A 286 2.78 -15.24 -10.94
N GLU A 287 2.95 -14.50 -12.03
CA GLU A 287 4.10 -14.63 -12.92
C GLU A 287 5.42 -14.24 -12.23
N ILE A 288 5.42 -13.18 -11.42
CA ILE A 288 6.59 -12.81 -10.60
C ILE A 288 6.91 -13.90 -9.57
N ILE A 289 5.89 -14.48 -8.91
CA ILE A 289 6.09 -15.57 -7.95
C ILE A 289 6.67 -16.81 -8.63
N LYS A 290 6.13 -17.22 -9.79
CA LYS A 290 6.64 -18.36 -10.57
C LYS A 290 8.12 -18.19 -10.89
N ARG A 291 8.49 -17.02 -11.43
CA ARG A 291 9.89 -16.73 -11.76
C ARG A 291 10.79 -16.70 -10.52
N ALA A 292 10.32 -16.17 -9.39
CA ALA A 292 11.07 -16.22 -8.14
C ALA A 292 11.31 -17.66 -7.67
N LEU A 293 10.29 -18.53 -7.73
CA LEU A 293 10.40 -19.95 -7.36
C LEU A 293 11.39 -20.72 -8.25
N GLU A 294 11.40 -20.45 -9.55
CA GLU A 294 12.37 -21.04 -10.48
C GLU A 294 13.83 -20.74 -10.07
N MET A 295 14.10 -19.54 -9.55
CA MET A 295 15.44 -19.14 -9.10
C MET A 295 15.95 -19.93 -7.90
N VAL A 296 15.04 -20.55 -7.14
CA VAL A 296 15.37 -21.40 -5.98
C VAL A 296 15.04 -22.87 -6.24
N GLU A 297 14.91 -23.24 -7.53
CA GLU A 297 14.62 -24.61 -7.98
C GLU A 297 13.34 -25.20 -7.39
N ALA A 298 12.37 -24.34 -7.05
CA ALA A 298 11.03 -24.75 -6.62
C ALA A 298 10.07 -24.76 -7.81
N ASP A 299 9.37 -25.88 -8.01
CA ASP A 299 8.42 -26.09 -9.11
C ASP A 299 7.04 -25.48 -8.84
N LYS A 300 6.71 -25.24 -7.57
CA LYS A 300 5.43 -24.71 -7.12
C LYS A 300 5.53 -24.10 -5.72
N VAL A 301 4.50 -23.33 -5.35
CA VAL A 301 4.31 -22.87 -3.98
C VAL A 301 4.14 -24.10 -3.07
N GLN A 302 5.02 -24.22 -2.08
CA GLN A 302 4.97 -25.29 -1.10
C GLN A 302 3.91 -25.01 -0.03
N SER A 303 3.35 -26.06 0.58
CA SER A 303 2.56 -25.91 1.79
C SER A 303 3.40 -25.26 2.90
N TRP A 304 2.74 -24.59 3.84
CA TRP A 304 3.37 -23.98 5.01
C TRP A 304 4.46 -24.89 5.63
N PRO A 305 5.70 -24.41 5.88
CA PRO A 305 6.12 -23.00 5.90
C PRO A 305 6.42 -22.35 4.55
N GLY A 306 6.31 -23.08 3.43
CA GLY A 306 6.53 -22.51 2.11
C GLY A 306 8.01 -22.35 1.75
N THR A 307 8.31 -21.32 0.96
CA THR A 307 9.64 -21.02 0.42
C THR A 307 10.10 -19.63 0.88
N ASP A 308 11.31 -19.57 1.46
CA ASP A 308 11.91 -18.31 1.92
C ASP A 308 12.74 -17.64 0.83
N PHE A 309 12.64 -16.31 0.76
CA PHE A 309 13.44 -15.49 -0.13
C PHE A 309 14.19 -14.43 0.67
N ASP A 310 15.52 -14.39 0.55
CA ASP A 310 16.29 -13.28 1.13
C ASP A 310 16.05 -12.00 0.33
N THR A 311 15.85 -10.87 1.00
CA THR A 311 15.60 -9.59 0.34
C THR A 311 16.73 -9.04 -0.50
N THR A 312 17.93 -9.53 -0.31
CA THR A 312 19.06 -9.12 -1.15
C THR A 312 19.15 -9.94 -2.45
N SER A 313 18.41 -11.05 -2.53
CA SER A 313 18.25 -11.83 -3.76
C SER A 313 17.30 -11.14 -4.75
N ASP A 314 17.47 -11.43 -6.04
CA ASP A 314 16.59 -10.87 -7.07
C ASP A 314 15.14 -11.35 -6.92
N GLY A 315 14.92 -12.62 -6.56
CA GLY A 315 13.59 -13.13 -6.22
C GLY A 315 12.95 -12.37 -5.05
N GLY A 316 13.70 -12.18 -3.95
CA GLY A 316 13.20 -11.43 -2.80
C GLY A 316 12.90 -9.96 -3.09
N LYS A 317 13.73 -9.29 -3.89
CA LYS A 317 13.48 -7.91 -4.36
C LYS A 317 12.27 -7.84 -5.27
N ALA A 318 12.14 -8.72 -6.25
CA ALA A 318 11.01 -8.74 -7.17
C ALA A 318 9.70 -8.97 -6.42
N LEU A 319 9.68 -9.92 -5.48
CA LEU A 319 8.53 -10.16 -4.59
C LEU A 319 8.20 -8.90 -3.77
N LEU A 320 9.18 -8.22 -3.18
CA LEU A 320 8.94 -6.96 -2.47
C LEU A 320 8.32 -5.88 -3.36
N GLY A 321 8.83 -5.70 -4.58
CA GLY A 321 8.35 -4.70 -5.51
C GLY A 321 7.03 -5.06 -6.19
N CYS A 322 6.56 -6.30 -6.08
CA CYS A 322 5.27 -6.74 -6.60
C CYS A 322 4.09 -6.25 -5.75
N TYR A 323 4.28 -6.04 -4.45
CA TYR A 323 3.21 -5.70 -3.49
C TYR A 323 3.18 -4.21 -3.10
N LEU A 324 3.95 -3.38 -3.79
CA LEU A 324 4.02 -1.91 -3.67
C LEU A 324 3.37 -1.24 -4.89
#